data_AF-W1Y8Q1-F1
#
_entry.id   AF-W1Y8Q1-F1
#
_cell.length_a   1.000
_cell.length_b   1.000
_cell.length_c   1.000
_cell.angle_alpha   90.00
_cell.angle_beta   90.00
_cell.angle_gamma   90.00
#
_symmetry.space_group_name_H-M   'P 1'
#
loop_
_entity.id
_entity.type
_entity.pdbx_description
1 polymer ?
#
loop_
_entity_poly.entity_id
_entity_poly.type
_entity_poly.pdbx_seq_one_letter_code
_entity_poly.pdbx_strand_id
1 'polypeptide(L)' 'RSWSYGEVKKPETINYRTLKPEREGLFDEVIFGPTKDWECACGKYKRIRYRGIVCDRCGVEVTRTKVRR' A
#
# COMPACT_ATOMS: atom_id res chain seq x y z
N ARG A 1 -14.03 -12.14 8.42
CA ARG A 1 -13.84 -11.32 7.20
C ARG A 1 -14.21 -9.84 7.37
N SER A 2 -14.86 -9.43 8.46
CA SER A 2 -15.22 -8.01 8.68
C SER A 2 -14.01 -7.09 8.94
N TRP A 3 -12.89 -7.61 9.46
CA TRP A 3 -11.68 -6.83 9.77
C TRP A 3 -10.58 -6.90 8.71
N SER A 4 -10.71 -7.80 7.74
CA SER A 4 -9.70 -7.99 6.69
C SER A 4 -9.94 -7.00 5.56
N TYR A 5 -8.93 -6.19 5.25
CA TYR A 5 -8.96 -5.20 4.16
C TYR A 5 -8.66 -5.80 2.77
N GLY A 6 -8.26 -7.08 2.72
CA GLY A 6 -7.95 -7.79 1.49
C GLY A 6 -7.44 -9.20 1.78
N GLU A 7 -7.12 -9.94 0.73
CA GLU A 7 -6.64 -11.32 0.79
C GLU A 7 -5.19 -11.39 0.33
N VAL A 8 -4.33 -12.03 1.13
CA VAL A 8 -2.94 -12.33 0.77
C VAL A 8 -2.94 -13.65 0.00
N LYS A 9 -2.61 -13.59 -1.29
CA LYS A 9 -2.58 -14.78 -2.17
C LYS A 9 -1.19 -15.40 -2.28
N LYS A 10 -0.18 -14.60 -1.95
CA LYS A 10 1.21 -14.82 -2.29
C LYS A 10 2.08 -14.82 -1.02
N PRO A 11 2.94 -15.83 -0.81
CA PRO A 11 3.84 -15.87 0.35
C PRO A 11 5.01 -14.88 0.26
N GLU A 12 5.17 -14.20 -0.87
CA GLU A 12 6.22 -13.22 -1.10
C GLU A 12 6.11 -12.02 -0.15
N THR A 13 7.26 -11.51 0.29
CA THR A 13 7.35 -10.43 1.27
C THR A 13 7.77 -9.11 0.63
N ILE A 14 9.04 -9.00 0.28
CA ILE A 14 9.68 -7.81 -0.26
C ILE A 14 10.66 -8.21 -1.36
N ASN A 15 10.68 -7.41 -2.41
CA ASN A 15 11.59 -7.62 -3.53
C ASN A 15 13.02 -7.29 -3.11
N TYR A 16 13.97 -8.20 -3.35
CA TYR A 16 15.36 -8.03 -2.93
C TYR A 16 16.09 -6.85 -3.61
N ARG A 17 15.67 -6.44 -4.82
CA ARG A 17 16.32 -5.33 -5.55
C ARG A 17 15.73 -3.98 -5.16
N THR A 18 14.42 -3.89 -5.12
CA THR A 18 13.73 -2.61 -4.92
C THR A 18 13.41 -2.33 -3.45
N LEU A 19 13.52 -3.35 -2.59
CA LEU A 19 13.09 -3.34 -1.18
C LEU A 19 11.62 -2.94 -1.01
N LYS A 20 10.82 -3.00 -2.10
CA LYS A 20 9.40 -2.70 -2.09
C LYS A 20 8.60 -3.96 -1.81
N PRO A 21 7.46 -3.85 -1.10
CA PRO A 21 6.55 -4.97 -0.92
C PRO A 21 6.07 -5.54 -2.26
N GLU A 22 5.96 -6.85 -2.35
CA GLU A 22 5.36 -7.50 -3.52
C GLU A 22 3.84 -7.37 -3.50
N ARG A 23 3.24 -7.25 -4.68
CA ARG A 23 1.80 -7.09 -4.83
C ARG A 23 1.09 -8.40 -4.50
N GLU A 24 -0.01 -8.32 -3.76
CA GLU A 24 -0.75 -9.44 -3.16
C GLU A 24 0.05 -10.26 -2.13
N GLY A 25 1.24 -9.79 -1.76
CA GLY A 25 2.12 -10.42 -0.77
C GLY A 25 1.76 -10.04 0.67
N LEU A 26 2.56 -10.55 1.60
CA LEU A 26 2.35 -10.37 3.05
C LEU A 26 2.39 -8.91 3.51
N PHE A 27 3.02 -8.02 2.73
CA PHE A 27 3.19 -6.61 3.06
C PHE A 27 2.57 -5.65 2.04
N ASP A 28 1.64 -6.15 1.20
CA ASP A 28 1.05 -5.37 0.12
C ASP A 28 0.41 -4.07 0.63
N GLU A 29 0.80 -2.96 0.00
CA GLU A 29 0.35 -1.62 0.35
C GLU A 29 -1.13 -1.38 0.02
N VAL A 30 -1.72 -2.19 -0.88
CA VAL A 30 -3.16 -2.11 -1.19
C VAL A 30 -4.01 -2.62 -0.03
N ILE A 31 -3.55 -3.67 0.66
CA ILE A 31 -4.30 -4.30 1.75
C ILE A 31 -4.07 -3.55 3.06
N PHE A 32 -2.82 -3.27 3.38
CA PHE A 32 -2.46 -2.71 4.69
C PHE A 32 -2.31 -1.19 4.67
N GLY A 33 -2.24 -0.57 3.49
CA GLY A 33 -2.02 0.86 3.33
C GLY A 33 -0.56 1.24 3.02
N PRO A 34 -0.31 2.53 2.74
CA PRO A 34 0.94 3.00 2.19
C PRO A 34 2.11 2.86 3.17
N THR A 35 3.31 2.56 2.67
CA THR A 35 4.55 2.49 3.48
C THR A 35 5.06 3.88 3.86
N LYS A 36 4.66 4.92 3.13
CA LYS A 36 5.06 6.31 3.35
C LYS A 36 3.85 7.21 3.53
N ASP A 37 3.99 8.21 4.40
CA ASP A 37 2.89 9.13 4.68
C ASP A 37 2.49 9.93 3.44
N TRP A 38 1.20 9.87 3.11
CA TRP A 38 0.60 10.62 2.00
C TRP A 38 1.25 10.37 0.63
N GLU A 39 1.80 9.18 0.41
CA GLU A 39 2.41 8.78 -0.85
C GLU A 39 1.94 7.37 -1.27
N CYS A 40 1.53 7.22 -2.52
CA CYS A 40 1.18 5.92 -3.09
C CYS A 40 2.43 5.19 -3.63
N ALA A 41 2.38 3.85 -3.77
CA ALA A 41 3.50 3.00 -4.19
C ALA A 41 4.24 3.47 -5.46
N CYS A 42 3.47 3.92 -6.46
CA CYS A 42 4.00 4.34 -7.76
C CYS A 42 4.47 5.81 -7.79
N GLY A 43 4.17 6.58 -6.74
CA GLY A 43 4.54 7.99 -6.64
C GLY A 43 3.72 8.95 -7.49
N LYS A 44 2.61 8.52 -8.13
CA LYS A 44 1.69 9.40 -8.90
C LYS A 44 1.07 10.46 -8.00
N TYR A 45 0.57 10.04 -6.84
CA TYR A 45 -0.01 10.91 -5.83
C TYR A 45 0.94 11.01 -4.63
N LYS A 46 1.29 12.26 -4.29
CA LYS A 46 2.18 12.62 -3.18
C LYS A 46 1.65 13.85 -2.45
N ARG A 47 1.95 13.93 -1.15
CA ARG A 47 1.58 15.01 -0.22
C ARG A 47 0.11 14.94 0.22
N ILE A 48 -0.19 15.66 1.29
CA ILE A 48 -1.49 15.65 1.99
C ILE A 48 -2.68 16.08 1.14
N ARG A 49 -2.45 16.79 0.02
CA ARG A 49 -3.51 17.26 -0.90
C ARG A 49 -4.34 16.14 -1.52
N TYR A 50 -3.78 14.93 -1.62
CA TYR A 50 -4.45 13.77 -2.20
C TYR A 50 -4.97 12.80 -1.13
N ARG A 51 -5.10 13.25 0.12
CA ARG A 51 -5.62 12.44 1.22
C ARG A 51 -6.94 11.74 0.84
N GLY A 52 -6.98 10.42 1.05
CA GLY A 52 -8.17 9.59 0.82
C GLY A 52 -8.42 9.22 -0.64
N ILE A 53 -7.52 9.58 -1.56
CA ILE A 53 -7.61 9.17 -2.96
C ILE A 53 -6.90 7.82 -3.13
N VAL A 54 -7.58 6.87 -3.79
CA VAL A 54 -6.99 5.60 -4.23
C VAL A 54 -6.32 5.79 -5.58
N CYS A 55 -5.09 5.31 -5.73
CA CYS A 55 -4.36 5.50 -6.97
C CYS A 55 -4.81 4.53 -8.08
N ASP A 56 -5.20 5.03 -9.25
CA ASP A 56 -5.64 4.17 -10.38
C ASP A 56 -4.58 3.17 -10.89
N ARG A 57 -3.28 3.49 -10.73
CA ARG A 57 -2.20 2.62 -11.21
C ARG A 57 -1.82 1.51 -10.22
N CYS A 58 -1.66 1.88 -8.95
CA CYS A 58 -1.15 0.96 -7.93
C CYS A 58 -2.20 0.48 -6.94
N GLY A 59 -3.39 1.08 -6.93
CA GLY A 59 -4.49 0.72 -6.02
C GLY A 59 -4.27 1.14 -4.56
N VAL A 60 -3.16 1.82 -4.25
CA VAL A 60 -2.84 2.23 -2.87
C VAL A 60 -3.58 3.51 -2.53
N GLU A 61 -4.24 3.51 -1.37
CA GLU A 61 -4.89 4.69 -0.79
C GLU A 61 -3.86 5.64 -0.19
N VAL A 62 -4.00 6.93 -0.47
CA VAL A 62 -3.11 7.98 0.06
C VAL A 62 -3.54 8.37 1.47
N THR A 63 -2.98 7.69 2.46
CA THR A 63 -3.26 7.90 3.89
C THR A 63 -1.97 8.00 4.71
N ARG A 64 -2.10 8.03 6.04
CA ARG A 64 -0.94 7.98 6.95
C ARG A 64 -0.50 6.54 7.10
N THR A 65 0.80 6.30 7.18
CA THR A 65 1.45 5.00 7.44
C THR A 65 0.95 4.35 8.73
N LYS A 66 0.41 5.14 9.66
CA LYS A 66 -0.19 4.65 10.91
C LYS A 66 -1.28 3.60 10.68
N VAL A 67 -1.99 3.61 9.55
CA VAL A 67 -3.04 2.61 9.25
C VAL A 67 -2.49 1.17 9.14
N ARG A 68 -1.17 1.01 8.98
CA ARG A 68 -0.51 -0.31 8.95
C ARG A 68 -0.33 -0.95 10.35
N ARG A 69 -0.67 -0.25 11.43
CA ARG A 69 -0.46 -0.69 12.83
C ARG A 69 -1.75 -0.72 13.62
#